data_AF-A0A5B0EG13-F1
#
_entry.id   AF-A0A5B0EG13-F1
#
_cell.length_a   1.000
_cell.length_b   1.000
_cell.length_c   1.000
_cell.angle_alpha   90.00
_cell.angle_beta   90.00
_cell.angle_gamma   90.00
#
_symmetry.space_group_name_H-M   'P 1'
#
loop_
_entity.id
_entity.type
_entity.pdbx_description
1 polymer ?
#
loop_
_entity_poly.entity_id
_entity_poly.type
_entity_poly.pdbx_seq_one_letter_code
_entity_poly.pdbx_strand_id
1 'polypeptide(L)'
;MAEKRQASSGLDTPMSARARFFPRVTPNPDAFGSSTEKFARFMGTPQFLFYMTIFCVFWLIWNIFAPEAWRFDSAALGFTALTLMLSLQASYAAPLLLLAQNRQDDRDRVSLSEDRGRAERNLSDTEYLTRELAALRIALRDVATRDYVRSELRSALEDLLETSDGEELRLRAKTPKRKDRSNTNTGLIPQLPPARRREPRAEKNERP
;
A
#
# COMPACT_ATOMS: atom_id res chain seq x y z
N MET A 1 40.88 49.71 26.90
CA MET A 1 40.89 48.30 26.46
C MET A 1 39.77 48.14 25.44
N ALA A 2 40.10 48.01 24.16
CA ALA A 2 39.14 47.66 23.11
C ALA A 2 39.89 46.83 22.07
N GLU A 3 39.52 45.57 22.02
CA GLU A 3 40.16 44.48 21.28
C GLU A 3 39.93 44.63 19.77
N LYS A 4 41.01 44.77 19.01
CA LYS A 4 40.97 44.83 17.55
C LYS A 4 40.92 43.39 17.02
N ARG A 5 39.71 42.87 16.79
CA ARG A 5 39.48 41.55 16.20
C ARG A 5 40.18 41.45 14.85
N GLN A 6 41.13 40.53 14.76
CA GLN A 6 41.79 40.11 13.53
C GLN A 6 40.77 39.42 12.63
N ALA A 7 40.59 39.92 11.41
CA ALA A 7 39.84 39.23 10.37
C ALA A 7 40.69 38.07 9.84
N SER A 8 40.26 36.85 10.11
CA SER A 8 40.81 35.63 9.52
C SER A 8 40.59 35.66 8.00
N SER A 9 41.69 35.78 7.26
CA SER A 9 41.77 35.59 5.82
C SER A 9 41.31 34.17 5.47
N GLY A 10 40.12 34.05 4.89
CA GLY A 10 39.63 32.81 4.30
C GLY A 10 40.57 32.36 3.19
N LEU A 11 41.22 31.22 3.41
CA LEU A 11 42.29 30.67 2.60
C LEU A 11 41.78 29.55 1.68
N ASP A 12 40.54 29.69 1.16
CA ASP A 12 39.88 28.68 0.34
C ASP A 12 39.05 29.30 -0.79
N THR A 13 39.70 30.08 -1.64
CA THR A 13 39.16 30.40 -2.96
C THR A 13 40.12 29.86 -4.01
N PRO A 14 39.82 28.74 -4.69
CA PRO A 14 40.65 28.28 -5.78
C PRO A 14 40.54 29.27 -6.94
N MET A 15 41.55 30.14 -7.07
CA MET A 15 41.81 30.92 -8.27
C MET A 15 42.25 29.95 -9.39
N SER A 16 41.39 29.70 -10.37
CA SER A 16 41.76 29.48 -11.79
C SER A 16 40.56 29.02 -12.64
N ALA A 17 39.54 29.86 -12.75
CA ALA A 17 38.63 29.78 -13.89
C ALA A 17 39.34 30.37 -15.12
N ARG A 18 40.22 29.56 -15.74
CA ARG A 18 40.82 29.86 -17.05
C ARG A 18 39.68 30.13 -18.02
N ALA A 19 39.57 31.38 -18.47
CA ALA A 19 38.56 31.85 -19.41
C ALA A 19 38.54 30.91 -20.62
N ARG A 20 37.50 30.08 -20.69
CA ARG A 20 37.34 29.06 -21.71
C ARG A 20 36.72 29.74 -22.92
N PHE A 21 37.50 29.87 -24.00
CA PHE A 21 37.14 30.55 -25.25
C PHE A 21 35.97 29.92 -26.04
N PHE A 22 35.46 28.77 -25.60
CA PHE A 22 34.29 28.13 -26.21
C PHE A 22 33.09 28.21 -25.26
N PRO A 23 31.93 28.70 -25.73
CA PRO A 23 30.70 28.61 -24.95
C PRO A 23 30.42 27.12 -24.70
N ARG A 24 30.36 26.73 -23.43
CA ARG A 24 29.86 25.41 -23.04
C ARG A 24 28.41 25.35 -23.47
N VAL A 25 28.14 24.75 -24.62
CA VAL A 25 26.80 24.30 -24.97
C VAL A 25 26.52 23.13 -24.04
N THR A 26 26.01 23.41 -22.84
CA THR A 26 25.36 22.39 -22.00
C THR A 26 24.03 22.08 -22.68
N PRO A 27 23.90 20.93 -23.37
CA PRO A 27 22.62 20.55 -23.97
C PRO A 27 21.63 20.43 -22.83
N ASN A 28 20.53 21.19 -22.86
CA ASN A 28 19.56 21.21 -21.78
C ASN A 28 18.91 19.81 -21.69
N PRO A 29 19.25 19.00 -20.65
CA PRO A 29 18.88 17.59 -20.62
C PRO A 29 17.36 17.40 -20.55
N ASP A 30 16.60 18.38 -20.06
CA ASP A 30 15.15 18.30 -19.93
C ASP A 30 14.42 18.51 -21.27
N ALA A 31 14.96 19.37 -22.13
CA ALA A 31 14.41 19.61 -23.48
C ALA A 31 14.63 18.39 -24.41
N PHE A 32 15.81 17.77 -24.30
CA PHE A 32 16.09 16.51 -25.01
C PHE A 32 15.25 15.35 -24.46
N GLY A 33 15.12 15.23 -23.13
CA GLY A 33 14.32 14.17 -22.50
C GLY A 33 12.85 14.19 -22.91
N SER A 34 12.22 15.36 -22.91
CA SER A 34 10.80 15.50 -23.32
C SER A 34 10.58 15.27 -24.82
N SER A 35 11.54 15.63 -25.66
CA SER A 35 11.49 15.37 -27.11
C SER A 35 11.63 13.87 -27.41
N THR A 36 12.56 13.21 -26.71
CA THR A 36 12.80 11.77 -26.83
C THR A 36 11.60 10.95 -26.32
N GLU A 37 10.95 11.37 -25.25
CA GLU A 37 9.74 10.69 -24.74
C GLU A 37 8.57 10.74 -25.73
N LYS A 38 8.39 11.87 -26.43
CA LYS A 38 7.41 11.99 -27.52
C LYS A 38 7.79 11.10 -28.70
N PHE A 39 9.07 11.05 -29.06
CA PHE A 39 9.58 10.18 -30.13
C PHE A 39 9.40 8.69 -29.81
N ALA A 40 9.66 8.28 -28.57
CA ALA A 40 9.48 6.90 -28.12
C ALA A 40 7.99 6.49 -28.18
N ARG A 41 7.09 7.36 -27.71
CA ARG A 41 5.63 7.15 -27.84
C ARG A 41 5.18 7.10 -29.30
N PHE A 42 5.79 7.91 -30.16
CA PHE A 42 5.47 7.94 -31.59
C PHE A 42 5.91 6.67 -32.33
N MET A 43 7.14 6.18 -32.10
CA MET A 43 7.65 4.94 -32.72
C MET A 43 6.90 3.68 -32.26
N GLY A 44 6.37 3.66 -31.02
CA GLY A 44 5.59 2.53 -30.51
C GLY A 44 4.14 2.44 -30.99
N THR A 45 3.66 3.44 -31.74
CA THR A 45 2.26 3.51 -32.19
C THR A 45 2.11 3.01 -33.63
N PRO A 46 1.06 2.24 -33.99
CA PRO A 46 0.83 1.76 -35.36
C PRO A 46 0.70 2.89 -36.41
N GLN A 47 0.43 4.11 -35.95
CA GLN A 47 0.40 5.32 -36.79
C GLN A 47 1.74 5.60 -37.48
N PHE A 48 2.88 5.33 -36.82
CA PHE A 48 4.20 5.54 -37.43
C PHE A 48 4.39 4.67 -38.68
N LEU A 49 4.05 3.38 -38.57
CA LEU A 49 4.12 2.43 -39.69
C LEU A 49 3.18 2.84 -40.83
N PHE A 50 2.00 3.37 -40.50
CA PHE A 50 1.06 3.88 -41.50
C PHE A 50 1.64 5.04 -42.31
N TYR A 51 2.15 6.09 -41.65
CA TYR A 51 2.78 7.22 -42.33
C TYR A 51 4.03 6.82 -43.12
N MET A 52 4.86 5.93 -42.58
CA MET A 52 6.04 5.40 -43.30
C MET A 52 5.63 4.62 -44.55
N THR A 53 4.56 3.81 -44.46
CA THR A 53 4.03 3.09 -45.63
C THR A 53 3.50 4.05 -46.69
N ILE A 54 2.76 5.08 -46.28
CA ILE A 54 2.28 6.13 -47.20
C ILE A 54 3.46 6.83 -47.88
N PHE A 55 4.50 7.18 -47.12
CA PHE A 55 5.70 7.80 -47.68
C PHE A 55 6.38 6.92 -48.73
N CYS A 56 6.57 5.64 -48.43
CA CYS A 56 7.13 4.68 -49.39
C CYS A 56 6.25 4.57 -50.64
N VAL A 57 4.94 4.40 -50.47
CA VAL A 57 3.99 4.29 -51.59
C VAL A 57 4.01 5.55 -52.45
N PHE A 58 3.98 6.73 -51.83
CA PHE A 58 4.06 8.01 -52.53
C PHE A 58 5.38 8.15 -53.30
N TRP A 59 6.51 7.78 -52.70
CA TRP A 59 7.82 7.80 -53.35
C TRP A 59 7.88 6.88 -54.57
N LEU A 60 7.33 5.67 -54.44
CA LEU A 60 7.24 4.70 -55.52
C LEU A 60 6.38 5.27 -56.66
N ILE A 61 5.17 5.74 -56.36
CA ILE A 61 4.25 6.33 -57.35
C ILE A 61 4.94 7.50 -58.06
N TRP A 62 5.54 8.43 -57.31
CA TRP A 62 6.23 9.58 -57.88
C TRP A 62 7.34 9.16 -58.86
N ASN A 63 8.21 8.23 -58.49
CA ASN A 63 9.33 7.80 -59.33
C ASN A 63 8.94 6.86 -60.49
N ILE A 64 7.75 6.24 -60.42
CA ILE A 64 7.18 5.44 -61.52
C ILE A 64 6.53 6.34 -62.57
N PHE A 65 5.72 7.33 -62.14
CA PHE A 65 4.94 8.18 -63.06
C PHE A 65 5.68 9.45 -63.50
N ALA A 66 6.77 9.85 -62.83
CA ALA A 66 7.54 11.02 -63.24
C ALA A 66 8.28 10.79 -64.58
N PRO A 67 8.37 11.82 -65.44
CA PRO A 67 9.18 11.77 -66.66
C PRO A 67 10.66 11.52 -66.36
N GLU A 68 11.38 10.88 -67.29
CA GLU A 68 12.76 10.40 -67.09
C GLU A 68 13.76 11.50 -66.68
N ALA A 69 13.50 12.75 -67.09
CA ALA A 69 14.30 13.91 -66.70
C ALA A 69 14.16 14.30 -65.21
N TRP A 70 13.07 13.91 -64.53
CA TRP A 70 12.74 14.29 -63.14
C TRP A 70 12.71 13.07 -62.19
N ARG A 71 13.10 11.89 -62.67
CA ARG A 71 13.22 10.67 -61.85
C ARG A 71 14.52 10.72 -61.07
N PHE A 72 14.44 11.03 -59.78
CA PHE A 72 15.57 10.96 -58.86
C PHE A 72 15.93 9.52 -58.50
N ASP A 73 14.98 8.57 -58.56
CA ASP A 73 15.14 7.18 -58.16
C ASP A 73 14.49 6.23 -59.18
N SER A 74 15.24 5.79 -60.19
CA SER A 74 14.67 4.99 -61.29
C SER A 74 14.34 3.55 -60.85
N ALA A 75 13.13 3.11 -61.20
CA ALA A 75 12.66 1.73 -60.95
C ALA A 75 13.57 0.65 -61.59
N ALA A 76 14.30 0.99 -62.66
CA ALA A 76 15.25 0.08 -63.31
C ALA A 76 16.45 -0.31 -62.42
N LEU A 77 16.80 0.53 -61.44
CA LEU A 77 17.87 0.29 -60.47
C LEU A 77 17.34 -0.26 -59.13
N GLY A 78 16.02 -0.52 -59.03
CA GLY A 78 15.42 -1.08 -57.83
C GLY A 78 15.23 -0.08 -56.69
N PHE A 79 15.06 1.21 -56.98
CA PHE A 79 14.90 2.27 -55.98
C PHE A 79 16.10 2.39 -55.02
N THR A 80 17.31 2.54 -55.58
CA THR A 80 18.56 2.62 -54.83
C THR A 80 18.55 3.76 -53.81
N ALA A 81 17.96 4.92 -54.14
CA ALA A 81 17.95 6.06 -53.23
C ALA A 81 17.07 5.79 -52.01
N LEU A 82 15.88 5.21 -52.21
CA LEU A 82 15.00 4.78 -51.12
C LEU A 82 15.68 3.74 -50.24
N THR A 83 16.38 2.78 -50.83
CA THR A 83 17.10 1.73 -50.10
C THR A 83 18.24 2.30 -49.25
N LEU A 84 19.02 3.21 -49.82
CA LEU A 84 20.08 3.93 -49.09
C LEU A 84 19.50 4.74 -47.93
N MET A 85 18.37 5.42 -48.16
CA MET A 85 17.69 6.18 -47.11
C MET A 85 17.17 5.29 -45.97
N LEU A 86 16.55 4.16 -46.29
CA LEU A 86 16.05 3.21 -45.28
C LEU A 86 17.20 2.58 -44.48
N SER A 87 18.30 2.22 -45.12
CA SER A 87 19.47 1.67 -44.41
C SER A 87 20.12 2.70 -43.48
N LEU A 88 20.19 3.98 -43.91
CA LEU A 88 20.63 5.07 -43.06
C LEU A 88 19.66 5.30 -41.88
N GLN A 89 18.35 5.24 -42.14
CA GLN A 89 17.32 5.42 -41.12
C GLN A 89 17.47 4.39 -39.99
N ALA A 90 17.69 3.12 -40.34
CA ALA A 90 17.95 2.07 -39.36
C ALA A 90 19.24 2.33 -38.56
N SER A 91 20.31 2.76 -39.25
CA SER A 91 21.61 3.03 -38.62
C SER A 91 21.57 4.20 -37.63
N TYR A 92 20.84 5.26 -37.94
CA TYR A 92 20.71 6.44 -37.05
C TYR A 92 19.64 6.28 -35.96
N ALA A 93 18.68 5.37 -36.15
CA ALA A 93 17.70 5.07 -35.10
C ALA A 93 18.35 4.44 -33.86
N ALA A 94 19.34 3.55 -34.04
CA ALA A 94 20.03 2.86 -32.95
C ALA A 94 20.67 3.82 -31.91
N PRO A 95 21.53 4.79 -32.27
CA PRO A 95 22.14 5.70 -31.31
C PRO A 95 21.13 6.63 -30.62
N LEU A 96 20.07 7.06 -31.32
CA LEU A 96 19.01 7.86 -30.71
C LEU A 96 18.18 7.02 -29.72
N LEU A 97 17.91 5.77 -30.04
CA LEU A 97 17.19 4.85 -29.17
C LEU A 97 18.00 4.55 -27.90
N LEU A 98 19.32 4.36 -28.02
CA LEU A 98 20.20 4.16 -26.86
C LEU A 98 20.17 5.35 -25.89
N LEU A 99 20.13 6.58 -26.40
CA LEU A 99 19.99 7.78 -25.56
C LEU A 99 18.62 7.88 -24.89
N ALA A 100 17.57 7.37 -25.53
CA ALA A 100 16.24 7.26 -24.94
C ALA A 100 16.20 6.21 -23.81
N GLN A 101 16.84 5.07 -24.04
CA GLN A 101 16.86 3.93 -23.12
C GLN A 101 17.58 4.25 -21.82
N ASN A 102 18.76 4.89 -21.86
CA ASN A 102 19.50 5.26 -20.64
C ASN A 102 18.65 6.07 -19.65
N ARG A 103 17.76 6.94 -20.14
CA ARG A 103 16.86 7.72 -19.27
C ARG A 103 15.68 6.93 -18.73
N GLN A 104 15.20 5.95 -19.49
CA GLN A 104 14.16 5.05 -19.01
C GLN A 104 14.73 4.16 -17.90
N ASP A 105 15.94 3.63 -18.10
CA ASP A 105 16.68 2.85 -17.10
C ASP A 105 16.94 3.65 -15.82
N ASP A 106 17.28 4.94 -15.93
CA ASP A 106 17.46 5.84 -14.78
C ASP A 106 16.16 6.01 -13.97
N ARG A 107 15.01 6.20 -14.65
CA ARG A 107 13.70 6.28 -13.99
C ARG A 107 13.32 4.97 -13.33
N ASP A 108 13.52 3.86 -14.03
CA ASP A 108 13.21 2.52 -13.54
C ASP A 108 14.07 2.20 -12.32
N ARG A 109 15.34 2.62 -12.31
CA ARG A 109 16.23 2.50 -11.15
C ARG A 109 15.71 3.28 -9.93
N VAL A 110 15.22 4.51 -10.13
CA VAL A 110 14.63 5.31 -9.05
C VAL A 110 13.36 4.62 -8.53
N SER A 111 12.47 4.20 -9.42
CA SER A 111 11.24 3.48 -9.05
C SER A 111 11.54 2.21 -8.25
N LEU A 112 12.54 1.42 -8.66
CA LEU A 112 12.97 0.22 -7.94
C LEU A 112 13.58 0.54 -6.58
N SER A 113 14.31 1.67 -6.45
CA SER A 113 14.85 2.10 -5.16
C SER A 113 13.76 2.53 -4.18
N GLU A 114 12.74 3.24 -4.67
CA GLU A 114 11.58 3.61 -3.85
C GLU A 114 10.78 2.38 -3.42
N ASP A 115 10.56 1.43 -4.34
CA ASP A 115 9.81 0.20 -4.04
C ASP A 115 10.51 -0.64 -2.96
N ARG A 116 11.84 -0.77 -3.04
CA ARG A 116 12.65 -1.39 -1.98
C ARG A 116 12.47 -0.67 -0.63
N GLY A 117 12.57 0.66 -0.62
CA GLY A 117 12.38 1.43 0.60
C GLY A 117 10.97 1.32 1.18
N ARG A 118 9.94 1.21 0.33
CA ARG A 118 8.56 0.93 0.76
C ARG A 118 8.43 -0.48 1.33
N ALA A 119 9.04 -1.48 0.72
CA ALA A 119 9.03 -2.86 1.20
C ALA A 119 9.70 -2.98 2.58
N GLU A 120 10.83 -2.31 2.80
CA GLU A 120 11.50 -2.25 4.10
C GLU A 120 10.61 -1.63 5.18
N ARG A 121 9.92 -0.53 4.87
CA ARG A 121 8.96 0.11 5.79
C ARG A 121 7.76 -0.77 6.09
N ASN A 122 7.21 -1.43 5.08
CA ASN A 122 6.09 -2.37 5.26
C ASN A 122 6.49 -3.56 6.15
N LEU A 123 7.72 -4.04 6.00
CA LEU A 123 8.26 -5.09 6.86
C LEU A 123 8.38 -4.59 8.30
N SER A 124 8.95 -3.40 8.52
CA SER A 124 9.03 -2.82 9.87
C SER A 124 7.66 -2.55 10.50
N ASP A 125 6.68 -2.10 9.72
CA ASP A 125 5.31 -1.87 10.20
C ASP A 125 4.64 -3.19 10.58
N THR A 126 4.89 -4.25 9.82
CA THR A 126 4.39 -5.60 10.13
C THR A 126 5.05 -6.15 11.40
N GLU A 127 6.37 -5.98 11.56
CA GLU A 127 7.08 -6.34 12.78
C GLU A 127 6.58 -5.55 14.00
N TYR A 128 6.29 -4.26 13.82
CA TYR A 128 5.70 -3.42 14.85
C TYR A 128 4.32 -3.93 15.25
N LEU A 129 3.41 -4.10 14.29
CA LEU A 129 2.05 -4.59 14.53
C LEU A 129 2.03 -5.98 15.16
N THR A 130 2.91 -6.89 14.75
CA THR A 130 3.00 -8.23 15.34
C THR A 130 3.49 -8.18 16.80
N ARG A 131 4.42 -7.28 17.13
CA ARG A 131 4.86 -7.05 18.51
C ARG A 131 3.76 -6.45 19.38
N GLU A 132 3.06 -5.45 18.87
CA GLU A 132 1.93 -4.82 19.56
C GLU A 132 0.77 -5.81 19.76
N LEU A 133 0.47 -6.64 18.76
CA LEU A 133 -0.52 -7.72 18.88
C LEU A 133 -0.12 -8.77 19.92
N ALA A 134 1.17 -9.11 20.02
CA ALA A 134 1.66 -10.03 21.04
C ALA A 134 1.49 -9.43 22.46
N ALA A 135 1.80 -8.15 22.64
CA ALA A 135 1.58 -7.44 23.90
C ALA A 135 0.09 -7.37 24.26
N LEU A 136 -0.76 -7.00 23.30
CA LEU A 136 -2.22 -6.97 23.47
C LEU A 136 -2.78 -8.34 23.84
N ARG A 137 -2.28 -9.41 23.22
CA ARG A 137 -2.69 -10.79 23.52
C ARG A 137 -2.37 -11.20 24.96
N ILE A 138 -1.23 -10.78 25.49
CA ILE A 138 -0.85 -11.07 26.89
C ILE A 138 -1.78 -10.30 27.83
N ALA A 139 -1.99 -9.01 27.60
CA ALA A 139 -2.89 -8.19 28.41
C ALA A 139 -4.34 -8.74 28.41
N LEU A 140 -4.84 -9.17 27.24
CA LEU A 140 -6.15 -9.82 27.13
C LEU A 140 -6.21 -11.17 27.83
N ARG A 141 -5.12 -11.95 27.83
CA ARG A 141 -5.06 -13.24 28.50
C ARG A 141 -5.20 -13.11 30.02
N ASP A 142 -4.61 -12.08 30.62
CA ASP A 142 -4.71 -11.84 32.06
C ASP A 142 -6.15 -11.43 32.46
N VAL A 143 -6.80 -10.57 31.68
CA VAL A 143 -8.19 -10.12 31.93
C VAL A 143 -9.24 -11.20 31.57
N ALA A 144 -8.98 -12.02 30.55
CA ALA A 144 -9.91 -13.04 30.07
C ALA A 144 -9.74 -14.40 30.75
N THR A 145 -9.04 -14.49 31.87
CA THR A 145 -8.99 -15.74 32.62
C THR A 145 -10.41 -16.08 33.09
N ARG A 146 -10.94 -17.24 32.71
CA ARG A 146 -12.33 -17.68 33.00
C ARG A 146 -12.71 -17.49 34.46
N ASP A 147 -11.77 -17.72 35.36
CA ASP A 147 -11.99 -17.61 36.80
C ASP A 147 -12.07 -16.14 37.26
N TYR A 148 -11.35 -15.21 36.64
CA TYR A 148 -11.46 -13.77 36.91
C TYR A 148 -12.78 -13.20 36.39
N VAL A 149 -13.15 -13.53 35.15
CA VAL A 149 -14.46 -13.12 34.58
C VAL A 149 -15.61 -13.71 35.42
N ARG A 150 -15.46 -14.94 35.88
CA ARG A 150 -16.44 -15.59 36.77
C ARG A 150 -16.48 -14.94 38.15
N SER A 151 -15.34 -14.56 38.73
CA SER A 151 -15.31 -13.90 40.05
C SER A 151 -15.89 -12.49 39.98
N GLU A 152 -15.59 -11.70 38.95
CA GLU A 152 -16.18 -10.36 38.76
C GLU A 152 -17.68 -10.44 38.51
N LEU A 153 -18.14 -11.37 37.66
CA LEU A 153 -19.57 -11.61 37.47
C LEU A 153 -20.26 -12.02 38.77
N ARG A 154 -19.60 -12.83 39.61
CA ARG A 154 -20.15 -13.24 40.91
C ARG A 154 -20.20 -12.07 41.88
N SER A 155 -19.12 -11.29 41.97
CA SER A 155 -19.02 -10.13 42.84
C SER A 155 -20.03 -9.06 42.47
N ALA A 156 -20.21 -8.77 41.18
CA ALA A 156 -21.23 -7.84 40.70
C ALA A 156 -22.67 -8.35 40.96
N LEU A 157 -22.91 -9.66 40.88
CA LEU A 157 -24.20 -10.26 41.25
C LEU A 157 -24.46 -10.16 42.76
N GLU A 158 -23.42 -10.39 43.57
CA GLU A 158 -23.49 -10.30 45.03
C GLU A 158 -23.78 -8.85 45.47
N ASP A 159 -23.09 -7.85 44.90
CA ASP A 159 -23.34 -6.42 45.17
C ASP A 159 -24.79 -6.02 44.86
N LEU A 160 -25.35 -6.52 43.75
CA LEU A 160 -26.75 -6.26 43.38
C LEU A 160 -27.73 -6.96 44.34
N LEU A 161 -27.41 -8.19 44.77
CA LEU A 161 -28.21 -8.95 45.74
C LEU A 161 -28.18 -8.30 47.13
N GLU A 162 -27.01 -7.92 47.65
CA GLU A 162 -26.88 -7.20 48.93
C GLU A 162 -27.65 -5.88 48.92
N THR A 163 -27.62 -5.17 47.79
CA THR A 163 -28.44 -3.95 47.61
C THR A 163 -29.93 -4.26 47.71
N SER A 164 -30.40 -5.37 47.12
CA SER A 164 -31.79 -5.80 47.19
C SER A 164 -32.22 -6.32 48.58
N ASP A 165 -31.36 -7.09 49.24
CA ASP A 165 -31.59 -7.64 50.58
C ASP A 165 -31.53 -6.54 51.65
N GLY A 166 -30.66 -5.53 51.46
CA GLY A 166 -30.58 -4.34 52.29
C GLY A 166 -31.84 -3.47 52.20
N GLU A 167 -32.46 -3.37 51.01
CA GLU A 167 -33.80 -2.80 50.86
C GLU A 167 -34.86 -3.65 51.57
N GLU A 168 -34.83 -4.97 51.39
CA GLU A 168 -35.83 -5.88 51.97
C GLU A 168 -35.77 -5.92 53.51
N LEU A 169 -34.57 -5.90 54.10
CA LEU A 169 -34.34 -5.80 55.55
C LEU A 169 -34.80 -4.46 56.12
N ARG A 170 -34.60 -3.35 55.38
CA ARG A 170 -35.13 -2.03 55.76
C ARG A 170 -36.66 -2.01 55.75
N LEU A 171 -37.28 -2.67 54.78
CA LEU A 171 -38.74 -2.82 54.73
C LEU A 171 -39.26 -3.68 55.90
N ARG A 172 -38.54 -4.76 56.24
CA ARG A 172 -38.90 -5.70 57.31
C ARG A 172 -38.69 -5.15 58.73
N ALA A 173 -37.69 -4.28 58.93
CA ALA A 173 -37.44 -3.59 60.20
C ALA A 173 -38.52 -2.57 60.57
N LYS A 174 -39.35 -2.14 59.60
CA LYS A 174 -40.45 -1.18 59.82
C LYS A 174 -41.73 -1.82 60.34
N THR A 175 -41.80 -3.15 60.45
CA THR A 175 -43.01 -3.88 60.87
C THR A 175 -42.95 -4.20 62.38
N PRO A 176 -43.82 -3.64 63.25
CA PRO A 176 -43.72 -3.83 64.69
C PRO A 176 -44.20 -5.24 65.10
N LYS A 177 -43.39 -5.90 65.95
CA LYS A 177 -43.60 -7.29 66.38
C LYS A 177 -44.62 -7.36 67.54
N ARG A 178 -45.84 -7.83 67.25
CA ARG A 178 -46.87 -8.14 68.26
C ARG A 178 -46.44 -9.38 69.06
N LYS A 179 -46.35 -9.22 70.39
CA LYS A 179 -45.89 -10.23 71.35
C LYS A 179 -47.06 -11.14 71.71
N ASP A 180 -46.94 -12.44 71.49
CA ASP A 180 -47.88 -13.43 72.03
C ASP A 180 -47.18 -14.63 72.66
N ARG A 181 -47.78 -15.13 73.74
CA ARG A 181 -47.23 -16.06 74.74
C ARG A 181 -47.63 -17.51 74.44
N SER A 182 -46.83 -18.43 75.01
CA SER A 182 -47.09 -19.88 75.22
C SER A 182 -47.04 -20.73 73.94
N ASN A 183 -46.65 -22.00 73.90
CA ASN A 183 -46.49 -23.04 74.92
C ASN A 183 -45.58 -24.17 74.35
N THR A 184 -45.07 -25.03 75.22
CA THR A 184 -44.22 -26.19 74.92
C THR A 184 -45.02 -27.31 74.23
N ASN A 185 -44.55 -27.86 73.10
CA ASN A 185 -44.76 -29.27 72.79
C ASN A 185 -43.80 -29.83 71.74
N THR A 186 -43.40 -31.07 72.00
CA THR A 186 -42.41 -31.90 71.32
C THR A 186 -42.96 -32.52 70.03
N GLY A 187 -42.10 -32.68 69.02
CA GLY A 187 -42.14 -33.79 68.07
C GLY A 187 -42.89 -33.55 66.75
N LEU A 188 -42.15 -33.58 65.63
CA LEU A 188 -42.42 -34.34 64.40
C LEU A 188 -41.57 -33.75 63.26
N ILE A 189 -40.55 -34.49 62.84
CA ILE A 189 -39.81 -34.24 61.59
C ILE A 189 -40.74 -34.64 60.44
N PRO A 190 -41.09 -33.76 59.50
CA PRO A 190 -41.75 -34.17 58.27
C PRO A 190 -40.70 -34.76 57.32
N GLN A 191 -40.72 -36.08 57.10
CA GLN A 191 -40.05 -36.68 55.95
C GLN A 191 -40.82 -36.34 54.67
N LEU A 192 -40.14 -35.75 53.68
CA LEU A 192 -40.69 -35.57 52.33
C LEU A 192 -40.54 -36.86 51.52
N PRO A 193 -41.58 -37.31 50.77
CA PRO A 193 -41.47 -38.47 49.88
C PRO A 193 -40.71 -38.12 48.59
N PRO A 194 -40.01 -39.08 47.94
CA PRO A 194 -39.28 -38.81 46.71
C PRO A 194 -40.25 -38.55 45.55
N ALA A 195 -40.12 -37.40 44.91
CA ALA A 195 -40.88 -37.06 43.72
C ALA A 195 -40.47 -37.95 42.53
N ARG A 196 -41.48 -38.64 42.02
CA ARG A 196 -41.47 -39.68 40.98
C ARG A 196 -40.93 -39.16 39.64
N ARG A 197 -39.92 -39.85 39.09
CA ARG A 197 -39.41 -39.74 37.72
C ARG A 197 -40.56 -39.79 36.70
N ARG A 198 -40.65 -38.78 35.82
CA ARG A 198 -41.48 -38.80 34.61
C ARG A 198 -40.55 -38.79 33.39
N GLU A 199 -40.37 -39.93 32.76
CA GLU A 199 -40.17 -40.03 31.30
C GLU A 199 -41.57 -40.05 30.67
N PRO A 200 -41.83 -39.44 29.50
CA PRO A 200 -41.39 -39.95 28.19
C PRO A 200 -41.07 -38.78 27.21
N ARG A 201 -40.71 -38.92 25.93
CA ARG A 201 -41.16 -39.83 24.88
C ARG A 201 -40.22 -39.65 23.68
N ALA A 202 -39.78 -40.75 23.09
CA ALA A 202 -39.02 -40.77 21.85
C ALA A 202 -39.88 -40.22 20.70
N GLU A 203 -39.42 -39.17 20.04
CA GLU A 203 -39.96 -38.71 18.76
C GLU A 203 -39.23 -39.46 17.65
N LYS A 204 -39.93 -40.47 17.13
CA LYS A 204 -39.60 -41.18 15.91
C LYS A 204 -40.18 -40.36 14.76
N ASN A 205 -39.34 -39.80 13.90
CA ASN A 205 -39.80 -39.36 12.59
C ASN A 205 -38.87 -39.90 11.50
N GLU A 206 -39.44 -40.79 10.71
CA GLU A 206 -38.89 -41.40 9.52
C GLU A 206 -38.91 -40.38 8.36
N ARG A 207 -37.97 -40.58 7.43
CA ARG A 207 -37.76 -39.86 6.16
C ARG A 207 -38.83 -40.28 5.13
N PRO A 208 -38.81 -39.86 3.84
CA PRO A 208 -37.65 -39.81 2.91
C PRO A 208 -37.09 -38.40 2.65
#